data_AF-A0A255TGC5-F1
#
_entry.id   AF-A0A255TGC5-F1
#
_cell.length_a   1.000
_cell.length_b   1.000
_cell.length_c   1.000
_cell.angle_alpha   90.00
_cell.angle_beta   90.00
_cell.angle_gamma   90.00
#
_symmetry.space_group_name_H-M   'P 1'
#
loop_
_entity.id
_entity.type
_entity.pdbx_description
1 polymer ?
#
loop_
_entity_poly.entity_id
_entity_poly.type
_entity_poly.pdbx_seq_one_letter_code
_entity_poly.pdbx_strand_id
1 'polypeptide(L)'
;MKTETLTPSKRKIINLDESTFKTLSIMAIENGTNLKNYIEHLLSDIADNYEDARLYAKLSKERPEGHVMLNEQEKAEFEDWLGV
;
A
#
# COMPACT_ATOMS: atom_id res chain seq x y z
N MET A 1 11.77 24.92 -13.40
CA MET A 1 12.55 23.86 -12.73
C MET A 1 12.05 23.76 -11.30
N LYS A 2 11.41 22.64 -10.90
CA LYS A 2 11.03 22.44 -9.49
C LYS A 2 12.31 22.25 -8.69
N THR A 3 12.58 23.16 -7.78
CA THR A 3 13.65 23.01 -6.79
C THR A 3 13.24 21.92 -5.82
N GLU A 4 13.77 20.72 -5.99
CA GLU A 4 13.70 19.69 -4.96
C GLU A 4 14.49 20.19 -3.75
N THR A 5 13.78 20.63 -2.71
CA THR A 5 14.38 20.88 -1.42
C THR A 5 14.83 19.55 -0.85
N LEU A 6 16.13 19.28 -0.95
CA LEU A 6 16.79 18.16 -0.27
C LEU A 6 16.62 18.32 1.24
N THR A 7 15.56 17.73 1.78
CA THR A 7 15.41 17.59 3.23
C THR A 7 16.57 16.74 3.73
N PRO A 8 17.32 17.19 4.76
CA PRO A 8 18.45 16.44 5.25
C PRO A 8 17.98 15.07 5.77
N SER A 9 18.49 14.00 5.16
CA SER A 9 18.19 12.63 5.56
C SER A 9 18.65 12.40 7.00
N LYS A 10 17.70 12.22 7.92
CA LYS A 10 17.99 11.87 9.32
C LYS A 10 18.30 10.37 9.41
N ARG A 11 19.51 10.02 9.87
CA ARG A 11 19.91 8.62 10.10
C ARG A 11 18.94 7.96 11.09
N LYS A 12 18.40 6.80 10.71
CA LYS A 12 17.61 5.90 11.56
C LYS A 12 18.37 4.59 11.69
N ILE A 13 18.47 4.05 12.89
CA ILE A 13 19.09 2.74 13.16
C ILE A 13 17.96 1.77 13.48
N ILE A 14 17.87 0.68 12.74
CA ILE A 14 16.85 -0.36 12.88
C ILE A 14 17.58 -1.68 13.06
N ASN A 15 17.18 -2.44 14.07
CA ASN A 15 17.69 -3.80 14.28
C ASN A 15 16.74 -4.78 13.60
N LEU A 16 17.30 -5.64 12.75
CA LEU A 16 16.59 -6.72 12.09
C LEU A 16 17.24 -8.03 12.52
N ASP A 17 16.44 -9.06 12.76
CA ASP A 17 16.98 -10.41 12.91
C ASP A 17 17.56 -10.90 11.57
N GLU A 18 18.43 -11.90 11.63
CA GLU A 18 19.16 -12.40 10.47
C GLU A 18 18.24 -12.89 9.34
N SER A 19 17.13 -13.55 9.71
CA SER A 19 16.19 -14.11 8.73
C SER A 19 15.44 -13.00 7.98
N THR A 20 15.00 -11.97 8.71
CA THR A 20 14.34 -10.78 8.14
C THR A 20 15.31 -10.01 7.26
N PHE A 21 16.54 -9.77 7.73
CA PHE A 21 17.57 -9.06 6.96
C PHE A 21 17.84 -9.75 5.62
N LYS A 22 18.03 -11.08 5.64
CA LYS A 22 18.30 -11.86 4.42
C LYS A 22 17.13 -11.80 3.44
N THR A 23 15.91 -11.98 3.95
CA THR A 23 14.70 -11.97 3.12
C THR A 23 14.49 -10.61 2.45
N LEU A 24 14.57 -9.51 3.21
CA LEU A 24 14.44 -8.16 2.67
C LEU A 24 15.57 -7.82 1.68
N SER A 25 16.78 -8.34 1.91
CA SER A 25 17.90 -8.15 0.99
C SER A 25 17.66 -8.82 -0.36
N ILE A 26 17.11 -10.03 -0.36
CA ILE A 26 16.74 -10.75 -1.59
C ILE A 26 15.65 -9.96 -2.33
N MET A 27 14.59 -9.56 -1.63
CA MET A 27 13.50 -8.78 -2.22
C MET A 27 13.99 -7.45 -2.81
N ALA A 28 14.92 -6.76 -2.14
CA ALA A 28 15.52 -5.53 -2.67
C ALA A 28 16.25 -5.77 -3.99
N ILE A 29 17.03 -6.86 -4.08
CA ILE A 29 17.73 -7.26 -5.32
C ILE A 29 16.73 -7.60 -6.42
N GLU A 30 15.68 -8.35 -6.13
CA GLU A 30 14.61 -8.69 -7.08
C GLU A 30 13.90 -7.43 -7.62
N ASN A 31 13.77 -6.40 -6.80
CA ASN A 31 13.21 -5.09 -7.16
C ASN A 31 14.25 -4.14 -7.79
N GLY A 32 15.48 -4.60 -8.05
CA GLY A 32 16.53 -3.80 -8.68
C GLY A 32 16.99 -2.60 -7.83
N THR A 33 16.88 -2.68 -6.51
CA THR A 33 17.20 -1.60 -5.57
C THR A 33 18.11 -2.08 -4.44
N ASN A 34 18.60 -1.15 -3.62
CA ASN A 34 19.34 -1.49 -2.42
C ASN A 34 18.39 -1.67 -1.21
N LEU A 35 18.85 -2.39 -0.19
CA LEU A 35 18.06 -2.71 0.99
C LEU A 35 17.50 -1.45 1.70
N LYS A 36 18.29 -0.37 1.79
CA LYS A 36 17.84 0.87 2.44
C LYS A 36 16.63 1.46 1.70
N ASN A 37 16.76 1.67 0.40
CA ASN A 37 15.70 2.25 -0.42
C ASN A 37 14.46 1.34 -0.43
N TYR A 38 14.65 0.03 -0.49
CA TYR A 38 13.57 -0.94 -0.40
C TYR A 38 12.79 -0.81 0.92
N ILE A 39 13.49 -0.77 2.06
CA ILE A 39 12.87 -0.61 3.38
C ILE A 39 12.16 0.74 3.48
N GLU A 40 12.76 1.82 2.99
CA GLU A 40 12.14 3.15 3.02
C GLU A 40 10.84 3.19 2.21
N HIS A 41 10.85 2.65 0.99
CA HIS A 41 9.64 2.53 0.17
C HIS A 41 8.57 1.67 0.85
N LEU A 42 8.94 0.49 1.35
CA LEU A 42 8.01 -0.39 2.06
C LEU A 42 7.34 0.32 3.25
N LEU A 43 8.12 1.05 4.05
CA LEU A 43 7.59 1.78 5.20
C LEU A 43 6.71 2.96 4.80
N SER A 44 7.06 3.68 3.73
CA SER A 44 6.24 4.73 3.15
C SER A 44 4.91 4.19 2.64
N ASP A 45 4.94 3.11 1.84
CA ASP A 45 3.74 2.50 1.29
C ASP A 45 2.80 2.01 2.40
N ILE A 46 3.34 1.44 3.47
CA ILE A 46 2.53 1.04 4.64
C ILE A 46 1.90 2.26 5.32
N ALA A 47 2.63 3.36 5.47
CA ALA A 47 2.13 4.56 6.11
C ALA A 47 1.06 5.26 5.26
N ASP A 48 1.30 5.37 3.95
CA ASP A 48 0.39 6.04 3.01
C ASP A 48 -0.94 5.28 2.89
N ASN A 49 -0.90 3.94 2.91
CA ASN A 49 -2.09 3.11 2.82
C ASN A 49 -2.77 2.82 4.17
N TYR A 50 -2.28 3.35 5.28
CA TYR A 50 -2.77 2.98 6.61
C TYR A 50 -4.23 3.39 6.83
N GLU A 51 -4.61 4.60 6.42
CA GLU A 51 -5.99 5.09 6.56
C GLU A 51 -6.94 4.35 5.62
N ASP A 52 -6.52 4.06 4.39
CA ASP A 52 -7.29 3.28 3.42
C ASP A 52 -7.53 1.85 3.91
N ALA A 53 -6.49 1.21 4.46
CA ALA A 53 -6.61 -0.12 5.05
C ALA A 53 -7.57 -0.12 6.26
N ARG A 54 -7.53 0.92 7.11
CA ARG A 54 -8.48 1.10 8.21
C ARG A 54 -9.90 1.31 7.73
N LEU A 55 -10.08 2.16 6.73
CA LEU A 55 -11.38 2.44 6.13
C LEU A 55 -11.96 1.17 5.52
N TYR A 56 -11.18 0.44 4.72
CA TYR A 56 -11.58 -0.84 4.16
C TYR A 56 -11.93 -1.86 5.24
N ALA A 57 -11.10 -2.01 6.28
CA ALA A 57 -11.37 -2.94 7.38
C ALA A 57 -12.67 -2.59 8.13
N LYS A 58 -12.95 -1.29 8.33
CA LYS A 58 -14.19 -0.83 8.94
C LYS A 58 -15.39 -1.13 8.04
N LEU A 59 -15.34 -0.74 6.76
CA LEU A 59 -16.41 -1.00 5.79
C LEU A 59 -16.65 -2.50 5.64
N SER A 60 -15.60 -3.30 5.52
CA SER A 60 -15.69 -4.76 5.47
C SER A 60 -16.42 -5.38 6.68
N LYS A 61 -16.34 -4.75 7.86
CA LYS A 61 -16.98 -5.24 9.09
C LYS A 61 -18.41 -4.73 9.23
N GLU A 62 -18.64 -3.46 8.95
CA GLU A 62 -19.93 -2.79 9.16
C GLU A 62 -20.87 -2.92 7.96
N ARG A 63 -20.30 -3.13 6.76
CA ARG A 63 -20.95 -3.11 5.45
C ARG A 63 -20.36 -4.20 4.53
N PRO A 64 -20.64 -5.48 4.81
CA PRO A 64 -20.06 -6.60 4.07
C PRO A 64 -20.65 -6.78 2.67
N GLU A 65 -21.68 -6.01 2.29
CA GLU A 65 -22.30 -6.06 0.96
C GLU A 65 -21.29 -5.88 -0.18
N GLY A 66 -20.21 -5.11 0.06
CA GLY A 66 -19.12 -4.93 -0.91
C GLY A 66 -18.29 -6.19 -1.20
N HIS A 67 -18.48 -7.28 -0.45
CA HIS A 67 -17.82 -8.57 -0.71
C HIS A 67 -18.60 -9.47 -1.66
N VAL A 68 -19.84 -9.09 -2.00
CA VAL A 68 -20.71 -9.86 -2.86
C VAL A 68 -20.76 -9.18 -4.23
N MET A 69 -20.55 -9.97 -5.29
CA MET A 69 -20.73 -9.46 -6.66
C MET A 69 -22.18 -9.08 -6.90
N LEU A 70 -22.39 -7.96 -7.58
CA LEU A 70 -23.73 -7.52 -7.99
C LEU A 70 -24.41 -8.58 -8.86
N ASN A 71 -25.70 -8.75 -8.66
CA ASN A 71 -26.52 -9.55 -9.58
C ASN A 71 -26.79 -8.76 -10.89
N GLU A 72 -27.38 -9.43 -11.89
CA GLU A 72 -27.60 -8.81 -13.21
C GLU A 72 -28.46 -7.54 -13.16
N GLN A 73 -29.45 -7.48 -12.26
CA GLN A 73 -30.31 -6.31 -12.09
C GLN A 73 -29.56 -5.16 -11.40
N GLU A 74 -28.88 -5.45 -10.29
CA GLU A 74 -28.07 -4.45 -9.57
C GLU A 74 -26.95 -3.89 -10.46
N LYS A 75 -26.35 -4.73 -11.30
CA LYS A 75 -25.35 -4.32 -12.27
C LYS A 75 -25.96 -3.38 -13.31
N ALA A 76 -27.10 -3.73 -13.90
CA ALA A 76 -27.76 -2.90 -14.90
C ALA A 76 -28.18 -1.53 -14.33
N GLU A 77 -28.68 -1.50 -13.09
CA GLU A 77 -29.00 -0.24 -12.39
C GLU A 77 -27.76 0.61 -12.13
N PHE A 78 -26.63 -0.02 -11.79
CA PHE A 78 -25.36 0.67 -11.59
C PHE A 78 -24.76 1.22 -12.89
N GLU A 79 -24.84 0.46 -13.98
CA GLU A 79 -24.37 0.88 -15.31
C GLU A 79 -25.22 2.05 -15.84
N ASP A 80 -26.55 2.00 -15.70
CA ASP A 80 -27.46 3.11 -16.05
C ASP A 80 -27.16 4.37 -15.23
N TRP A 81 -26.92 4.23 -13.92
CA TRP A 81 -26.50 5.34 -13.05
C TRP A 81 -25.16 5.96 -13.49
N LEU A 82 -24.21 5.16 -13.97
CA LEU A 82 -22.93 5.63 -14.51
C LEU A 82 -23.04 6.19 -15.94
N GLY A 83 -24.14 5.92 -16.64
CA GLY A 83 -24.38 6.33 -18.03
C GLY A 83 -23.55 5.57 -19.05
N VAL A 84 -23.25 4.29 -18.80
CA VAL A 84 -22.49 3.39 -19.69
C VAL A 84 -23.33 2.25 -20.23
#